data_AF-A0A067L6G3-F1
#
_entry.id   AF-A0A067L6G3-F1
#
_cell.length_a   1.000
_cell.length_b   1.000
_cell.length_c   1.000
_cell.angle_alpha   90.00
_cell.angle_beta   90.00
_cell.angle_gamma   90.00
#
_symmetry.space_group_name_H-M   'P 1'
#
loop_
_entity.id
_entity.type
_entity.pdbx_description
1 polymer ?
#
loop_
_entity_poly.entity_id
_entity_poly.type
_entity_poly.pdbx_seq_one_letter_code
_entity_poly.pdbx_strand_id
1 'polypeptide(L)'
;MIISFPKLSNSISSCNGPCKTENDCDGQLICINGRCNDDPDVGTHICTGGGGNPSPPSPPSNDNCKPYGTLTCKGKSYPKYSCSPPVTSSTRAKLTLNDFSEGGDGGDKSECDEKYHEKTERVVALSTGWYAGGTRCLKMIKITASNGRSVEAKVVDECDSRNGCDTEHAGQPPCKNNIVDGSDAVWEALGLNKDVGVVDVTWSMA
;
A
#
# COMPACT_ATOMS: atom_id res chain seq x y z
N MET A 1 38.41 -12.07 8.17
CA MET A 1 36.95 -12.15 7.96
C MET A 1 36.54 -10.82 7.33
N ILE A 2 36.29 -10.79 6.02
CA ILE A 2 35.98 -9.55 5.30
C ILE A 2 34.48 -9.30 5.46
N ILE A 3 34.14 -8.23 6.17
CA ILE A 3 32.76 -7.79 6.41
C ILE A 3 32.28 -7.13 5.12
N SER A 4 31.36 -7.79 4.40
CA SER A 4 30.72 -7.25 3.20
C SER A 4 29.46 -6.48 3.61
N PHE A 5 29.51 -5.16 3.55
CA PHE A 5 28.35 -4.29 3.77
C PHE A 5 27.46 -4.30 2.50
N PRO A 6 26.12 -4.41 2.61
CA PRO A 6 25.25 -4.14 1.48
C PRO A 6 25.34 -2.65 1.15
N LYS A 7 25.79 -2.34 -0.07
CA LYS A 7 25.85 -0.97 -0.56
C LYS A 7 24.41 -0.43 -0.63
N LEU A 8 24.18 0.73 -0.01
CA LEU A 8 23.06 1.59 -0.38
C LEU A 8 23.16 1.78 -1.90
N SER A 9 22.18 1.27 -2.64
CA SER A 9 22.05 1.60 -4.06
C SER A 9 21.51 3.02 -4.13
N ASN A 10 22.42 3.98 -4.21
CA ASN A 10 22.04 5.31 -4.65
C ASN A 10 21.61 5.16 -6.11
N SER A 11 20.33 5.36 -6.40
CA SER A 11 19.87 5.51 -7.78
C SER A 11 20.74 6.59 -8.44
N ILE A 12 21.30 6.27 -9.60
CA ILE A 12 22.36 7.08 -10.22
C ILE A 12 21.74 8.05 -11.23
N SER A 13 20.67 7.62 -11.90
CA SER A 13 20.19 8.28 -13.09
C SER A 13 18.68 8.44 -13.13
N SER A 14 18.24 9.67 -13.41
CA SER A 14 16.87 10.01 -13.80
C SER A 14 16.59 9.64 -15.26
N CYS A 15 15.43 10.01 -15.76
CA CYS A 15 14.98 9.78 -17.13
C CYS A 15 16.03 10.08 -18.21
N ASN A 16 16.14 9.16 -19.17
CA ASN A 16 17.06 9.15 -20.31
C ASN A 16 18.56 9.11 -19.97
N GLY A 17 18.94 9.12 -18.69
CA GLY A 17 20.34 8.98 -18.30
C GLY A 17 20.81 7.52 -18.29
N PRO A 18 22.13 7.31 -18.13
CA PRO A 18 22.77 6.02 -18.39
C PRO A 18 22.52 5.00 -17.28
N CYS A 19 22.34 3.74 -17.68
CA CYS A 19 22.24 2.60 -16.76
C CYS A 19 22.88 1.35 -17.35
N LYS A 20 23.24 0.40 -16.47
CA LYS A 20 23.67 -0.96 -16.83
C LYS A 20 22.75 -2.02 -16.24
N THR A 21 22.11 -1.71 -15.11
CA THR A 21 21.19 -2.58 -14.37
C THR A 21 19.99 -1.76 -13.89
N GLU A 22 18.91 -2.43 -13.50
CA GLU A 22 17.69 -1.78 -12.99
C GLU A 22 17.95 -0.85 -11.79
N ASN A 23 18.90 -1.22 -10.93
CA ASN A 23 19.25 -0.46 -9.73
C ASN A 23 19.98 0.87 -10.01
N ASP A 24 20.39 1.11 -11.26
CA ASP A 24 21.03 2.38 -11.65
C ASP A 24 20.00 3.49 -11.89
N CYS A 25 18.71 3.14 -12.00
CA CYS A 25 17.63 4.05 -12.34
C CYS A 25 16.82 4.52 -11.12
N ASP A 26 16.35 5.76 -11.17
CA ASP A 26 15.60 6.37 -10.06
C ASP A 26 14.11 5.99 -10.06
N GLY A 27 13.55 5.78 -8.87
CA GLY A 27 12.12 5.51 -8.68
C GLY A 27 11.61 4.23 -9.37
N GLN A 28 10.65 4.38 -10.28
CA GLN A 28 9.99 3.27 -11.01
C GLN A 28 10.55 3.08 -12.44
N LEU A 29 11.66 3.73 -12.75
CA LEU A 29 12.29 3.62 -14.06
C LEU A 29 13.03 2.29 -14.17
N ILE A 30 13.03 1.74 -15.39
CA ILE A 30 13.76 0.52 -15.73
C ILE A 30 14.87 0.80 -16.75
N CYS A 31 15.88 -0.06 -16.80
CA CYS A 31 17.03 0.09 -17.67
C CYS A 31 16.80 -0.54 -19.05
N ILE A 32 16.31 0.26 -20.00
CA ILE A 32 16.04 -0.19 -21.38
C ILE A 32 17.12 0.33 -22.31
N ASN A 33 17.83 -0.57 -22.99
CA ASN A 33 18.89 -0.23 -23.95
C ASN A 33 19.96 0.71 -23.38
N GLY A 34 20.33 0.50 -22.10
CA GLY A 34 21.35 1.29 -21.40
C GLY A 34 20.88 2.68 -20.97
N ARG A 35 19.58 2.96 -20.97
CA ARG A 35 18.98 4.19 -20.47
C ARG A 35 17.78 3.95 -19.55
N CYS A 36 17.67 4.77 -18.52
CA CYS A 36 16.52 4.75 -17.62
C CYS A 36 15.27 5.29 -18.32
N ASN A 37 14.27 4.43 -18.48
CA ASN A 37 13.02 4.70 -19.19
C ASN A 37 11.82 4.21 -18.39
N ASP A 38 10.64 4.63 -18.83
CA ASP A 38 9.37 4.12 -18.33
C ASP A 38 9.23 2.62 -18.58
N ASP A 39 8.73 1.88 -17.58
CA ASP A 39 8.36 0.48 -17.71
C ASP A 39 7.12 0.34 -18.60
N PRO A 40 7.23 -0.30 -19.78
CA PRO A 40 6.13 -0.46 -20.73
C PRO A 40 5.12 -1.53 -20.30
N ASP A 41 5.50 -2.48 -19.46
CA ASP A 41 4.63 -3.54 -18.96
C ASP A 41 3.75 -3.01 -17.81
N VAL A 42 4.28 -2.04 -17.05
CA VAL A 42 3.56 -1.34 -15.97
C VAL A 42 2.83 -0.08 -16.48
N GLY A 43 3.25 0.48 -17.63
CA GLY A 43 2.62 1.65 -18.26
C GLY A 43 2.96 2.97 -17.55
N THR A 44 4.18 3.12 -17.06
CA THR A 44 4.63 4.36 -16.40
C THR A 44 4.82 5.52 -17.40
N HIS A 45 4.69 6.77 -16.94
CA HIS A 45 4.78 7.99 -17.79
C HIS A 45 5.64 9.08 -17.12
N ILE A 46 6.76 8.67 -16.52
CA ILE A 46 7.70 9.50 -15.77
C ILE A 46 8.66 10.22 -16.72
N CYS A 47 9.12 9.56 -17.79
CA CYS A 47 10.09 10.13 -18.74
C CYS A 47 9.47 10.87 -19.92
N THR A 48 8.15 10.82 -20.05
CA THR A 48 7.40 11.42 -21.14
C THR A 48 6.93 12.87 -20.86
N GLY A 49 7.18 13.42 -19.65
CA GLY A 49 6.93 14.83 -19.30
C GLY A 49 8.21 15.54 -18.83
N GLY A 50 8.88 16.29 -19.70
CA GLY A 50 10.26 16.73 -19.51
C GLY A 50 10.53 17.81 -18.44
N GLY A 51 11.67 17.64 -17.75
CA GLY A 51 12.73 18.66 -17.61
C GLY A 51 12.66 19.68 -16.45
N GLY A 52 13.42 19.43 -15.37
CA GLY A 52 13.88 20.46 -14.43
C GLY A 52 13.73 20.07 -12.95
N ASN A 53 14.84 19.87 -12.25
CA ASN A 53 14.83 19.63 -10.80
C ASN A 53 14.64 20.98 -10.07
N PRO A 54 13.62 21.11 -9.20
CA PRO A 54 13.90 21.41 -7.81
C PRO A 54 12.97 20.65 -6.84
N SER A 55 13.54 19.80 -5.97
CA SER A 55 12.88 18.98 -4.92
C SER A 55 11.82 18.01 -5.45
N PRO A 56 11.69 16.78 -4.92
CA PRO A 56 10.78 15.79 -5.51
C PRO A 56 9.36 16.36 -5.48
N PRO A 57 8.75 16.68 -6.63
CA PRO A 57 7.32 16.84 -6.68
C PRO A 57 6.78 15.46 -6.30
N SER A 58 5.78 15.40 -5.43
CA SER A 58 4.92 14.22 -5.35
C SER A 58 4.67 13.74 -6.78
N PRO A 59 4.89 12.45 -7.11
CA PRO A 59 4.68 11.94 -8.45
C PRO A 59 3.33 12.47 -8.95
N PRO A 60 3.24 12.99 -10.19
CA PRO A 60 1.99 13.47 -10.72
C PRO A 60 1.00 12.32 -10.62
N SER A 61 0.06 12.48 -9.71
CA SER A 61 -1.04 11.57 -9.54
C SER A 61 -1.78 11.56 -10.87
N ASN A 62 -1.88 10.40 -11.51
CA ASN A 62 -2.97 10.16 -12.44
C ASN A 62 -4.27 10.16 -11.62
N ASP A 63 -4.70 11.35 -11.21
CA ASP A 63 -5.72 11.68 -10.21
C ASP A 63 -7.13 11.49 -10.75
N ASN A 64 -7.41 10.29 -11.26
CA ASN A 64 -8.79 9.87 -11.51
C ASN A 64 -9.40 9.15 -10.31
N CYS A 65 -8.61 8.78 -9.30
CA CYS A 65 -9.19 8.24 -8.07
C CYS A 65 -9.66 9.37 -7.15
N LYS A 66 -10.89 9.83 -7.40
CA LYS A 66 -11.56 10.87 -6.61
C LYS A 66 -12.64 10.24 -5.73
N PRO A 67 -12.97 10.88 -4.59
CA PRO A 67 -14.13 10.46 -3.83
C PRO A 67 -15.39 10.66 -4.68
N TYR A 68 -16.31 9.70 -4.64
CA TYR A 68 -17.57 9.77 -5.41
C TYR A 68 -18.75 10.24 -4.54
N GLY A 69 -18.54 10.40 -3.24
CA GLY A 69 -19.55 10.83 -2.30
C GLY A 69 -18.99 10.94 -0.89
N THR A 70 -19.88 11.15 0.08
CA THR A 70 -19.53 11.17 1.51
C THR A 70 -20.54 10.39 2.33
N LEU A 71 -20.12 9.87 3.48
CA LEU A 71 -20.98 9.35 4.56
C LEU A 71 -20.85 10.26 5.78
N THR A 72 -21.95 10.51 6.48
CA THR A 72 -21.92 11.32 7.70
C THR A 72 -22.06 10.42 8.92
N CYS A 73 -21.00 10.29 9.72
CA CYS A 73 -21.07 9.63 11.02
C CYS A 73 -20.97 10.68 12.14
N LYS A 74 -21.89 10.64 13.11
CA LYS A 74 -21.85 11.48 14.34
C LYS A 74 -21.57 12.97 14.03
N GLY A 75 -22.19 13.50 12.97
CA GLY A 75 -22.04 14.90 12.53
C GLY A 75 -20.76 15.22 11.74
N LYS A 76 -19.90 14.24 11.44
CA LYS A 76 -18.70 14.42 10.62
C LYS A 76 -18.84 13.71 9.28
N SER A 77 -18.46 14.39 8.21
CA SER A 77 -18.46 13.86 6.85
C SER A 77 -17.15 13.15 6.54
N TYR A 78 -17.26 11.96 5.95
CA TYR A 78 -16.16 11.09 5.54
C TYR A 78 -16.27 10.77 4.05
N PRO A 79 -15.19 10.91 3.27
CA PRO A 79 -15.22 10.62 1.84
C PRO A 79 -15.38 9.12 1.55
N LYS A 80 -16.12 8.82 0.48
CA LYS A 80 -16.30 7.46 -0.06
C LYS A 80 -15.46 7.27 -1.30
N TYR A 81 -14.88 6.08 -1.47
CA TYR A 81 -14.07 5.74 -2.63
C TYR A 81 -14.46 4.38 -3.20
N SER A 82 -14.46 4.28 -4.52
CA SER A 82 -14.60 3.01 -5.24
C SER A 82 -13.27 2.56 -5.86
N CYS A 83 -12.22 3.36 -5.67
CA CYS A 83 -10.91 3.26 -6.29
C CYS A 83 -9.84 3.47 -5.22
N SER A 84 -8.60 3.13 -5.56
CA SER A 84 -7.41 3.40 -4.76
C SER A 84 -6.31 3.97 -5.66
N PRO A 85 -5.23 4.56 -5.10
CA PRO A 85 -4.08 4.96 -5.90
C PRO A 85 -3.51 3.80 -6.74
N PRO A 86 -2.81 4.07 -7.85
CA PRO A 86 -2.23 3.01 -8.67
C PRO A 86 -1.31 2.08 -7.86
N VAL A 87 -1.43 0.78 -8.11
CA VAL A 87 -0.53 -0.23 -7.54
C VAL A 87 0.75 -0.27 -8.38
N THR A 88 1.90 -0.23 -7.71
CA THR A 88 3.24 -0.21 -8.31
C THR A 88 4.17 -1.19 -7.58
N SER A 89 5.43 -1.28 -7.99
CA SER A 89 6.46 -2.05 -7.27
C SER A 89 6.78 -1.49 -5.87
N SER A 90 6.31 -0.29 -5.54
CA SER A 90 6.46 0.33 -4.21
C SER A 90 5.28 1.28 -3.95
N THR A 91 4.10 0.68 -3.75
CA THR A 91 2.84 1.39 -3.57
C THR A 91 2.80 2.04 -2.20
N ARG A 92 2.69 3.37 -2.14
CA ARG A 92 2.59 4.10 -0.86
C ARG A 92 1.23 3.86 -0.21
N ALA A 93 1.24 3.57 1.08
CA ALA A 93 0.03 3.31 1.86
C ALA A 93 0.17 3.83 3.29
N LYS A 94 -0.97 3.86 3.98
CA LYS A 94 -1.02 3.95 5.44
C LYS A 94 -1.28 2.55 5.99
N LEU A 95 -0.45 2.12 6.93
CA LEU A 95 -0.71 0.93 7.73
C LEU A 95 -1.54 1.31 8.95
N THR A 96 -2.67 0.64 9.14
CA THR A 96 -3.49 0.69 10.36
C THR A 96 -3.51 -0.69 11.04
N LEU A 97 -4.00 -0.74 12.28
CA LEU A 97 -4.12 -1.96 13.06
C LEU A 97 -5.57 -2.44 13.05
N ASN A 98 -5.78 -3.71 12.69
CA ASN A 98 -7.08 -4.36 12.76
C ASN A 98 -7.02 -5.70 13.51
N ASP A 99 -8.11 -6.04 14.18
CA ASP A 99 -8.31 -7.31 14.86
C ASP A 99 -9.24 -8.21 14.03
N PHE A 100 -8.65 -9.21 13.38
CA PHE A 100 -9.35 -10.18 12.51
C PHE A 100 -9.90 -11.40 13.28
N SER A 101 -9.75 -11.43 14.61
CA SER A 101 -10.21 -12.55 15.43
C SER A 101 -11.72 -12.48 15.71
N GLU A 102 -12.31 -13.61 16.10
CA GLU A 102 -13.74 -13.66 16.45
C GLU A 102 -14.05 -12.71 17.62
N GLY A 103 -15.01 -11.81 17.42
CA GLY A 103 -15.37 -10.78 18.40
C GLY A 103 -14.38 -9.63 18.50
N GLY A 104 -13.42 -9.54 17.58
CA GLY A 104 -12.54 -8.39 17.40
C GLY A 104 -13.21 -7.22 16.66
N ASP A 105 -12.45 -6.14 16.46
CA ASP A 105 -12.93 -4.90 15.83
C ASP A 105 -13.21 -5.04 14.33
N GLY A 106 -12.68 -6.07 13.67
CA GLY A 106 -12.94 -6.39 12.26
C GLY A 106 -14.39 -6.81 11.98
N GLY A 107 -15.17 -7.07 13.01
CA GLY A 107 -16.59 -7.41 12.89
C GLY A 107 -16.79 -8.85 12.46
N ASP A 108 -17.24 -9.04 11.23
CA ASP A 108 -17.55 -10.35 10.65
C ASP A 108 -16.28 -11.08 10.16
N LYS A 109 -16.48 -12.24 9.55
CA LYS A 109 -15.39 -13.04 8.98
C LYS A 109 -14.82 -12.36 7.74
N SER A 110 -13.54 -12.60 7.47
CA SER A 110 -12.85 -11.98 6.35
C SER A 110 -13.35 -12.48 4.98
N GLU A 111 -13.56 -11.53 4.06
CA GLU A 111 -14.26 -11.73 2.78
C GLU A 111 -13.58 -12.76 1.85
N CYS A 112 -12.26 -12.95 1.94
CA CYS A 112 -11.56 -13.84 1.03
C CYS A 112 -11.78 -15.33 1.29
N ASP A 113 -12.03 -15.73 2.55
CA ASP A 113 -12.10 -17.15 2.92
C ASP A 113 -13.15 -17.49 3.98
N GLU A 114 -13.99 -16.54 4.37
CA GLU A 114 -15.11 -16.71 5.30
C GLU A 114 -14.67 -17.24 6.66
N LYS A 115 -13.52 -16.73 7.16
CA LYS A 115 -12.93 -17.10 8.45
C LYS A 115 -12.49 -15.90 9.27
N TYR A 116 -12.38 -16.14 10.56
CA TYR A 116 -11.59 -15.30 11.45
C TYR A 116 -10.12 -15.72 11.39
N HIS A 117 -9.23 -14.78 11.66
CA HIS A 117 -7.79 -15.02 11.72
C HIS A 117 -7.23 -14.66 13.09
N GLU A 118 -6.34 -15.50 13.60
CA GLU A 118 -5.69 -15.26 14.89
C GLU A 118 -4.77 -14.04 14.81
N LYS A 119 -4.63 -13.30 15.92
CA LYS A 119 -3.74 -12.12 16.00
C LYS A 119 -2.28 -12.42 15.62
N THR A 120 -1.87 -13.68 15.76
CA THR A 120 -0.54 -14.18 15.40
C THR A 120 -0.35 -14.42 13.91
N GLU A 121 -1.43 -14.49 13.13
CA GLU A 121 -1.36 -14.62 11.67
C GLU A 121 -1.00 -13.29 11.03
N ARG A 122 -0.09 -13.31 10.05
CA ARG A 122 0.27 -12.11 9.27
C ARG A 122 -0.72 -11.94 8.13
N VAL A 123 -1.82 -11.27 8.43
CA VAL A 123 -2.92 -11.03 7.51
C VAL A 123 -3.21 -9.54 7.40
N VAL A 124 -3.79 -9.15 6.26
CA VAL A 124 -4.18 -7.77 6.00
C VAL A 124 -5.52 -7.67 5.27
N ALA A 125 -6.20 -6.56 5.49
CA ALA A 125 -7.24 -6.04 4.61
C ALA A 125 -6.65 -4.97 3.67
N LEU A 126 -7.20 -4.82 2.47
CA LEU A 126 -6.83 -3.74 1.54
C LEU A 126 -8.01 -2.84 1.28
N SER A 127 -7.78 -1.52 1.16
CA SER A 127 -8.81 -0.59 0.68
C SER A 127 -9.51 -1.11 -0.58
N THR A 128 -10.82 -0.89 -0.69
CA THR A 128 -11.67 -1.39 -1.79
C THR A 128 -11.05 -1.38 -3.19
N GLY A 129 -10.39 -0.30 -3.60
CA GLY A 129 -9.76 -0.22 -4.92
C GLY A 129 -8.54 -1.13 -5.08
N TRP A 130 -7.77 -1.35 -4.02
CA TRP A 130 -6.68 -2.33 -3.98
C TRP A 130 -7.17 -3.75 -3.72
N TYR A 131 -8.26 -3.93 -2.99
CA TYR A 131 -8.92 -5.23 -2.87
C TYR A 131 -9.40 -5.72 -4.25
N ALA A 132 -9.95 -4.78 -5.05
CA ALA A 132 -10.31 -4.99 -6.45
C ALA A 132 -11.19 -6.23 -6.64
N GLY A 133 -12.26 -6.35 -5.83
CA GLY A 133 -13.21 -7.46 -5.88
C GLY A 133 -12.56 -8.82 -5.62
N GLY A 134 -11.61 -8.89 -4.69
CA GLY A 134 -10.95 -10.12 -4.28
C GLY A 134 -9.87 -10.63 -5.24
N THR A 135 -9.47 -9.88 -6.26
CA THR A 135 -8.41 -10.32 -7.20
C THR A 135 -7.04 -10.55 -6.52
N ARG A 136 -6.84 -10.00 -5.31
CA ARG A 136 -5.65 -10.21 -4.47
C ARG A 136 -5.88 -11.17 -3.31
N CYS A 137 -7.07 -11.76 -3.17
CA CYS A 137 -7.38 -12.68 -2.08
C CYS A 137 -6.37 -13.81 -1.98
N LEU A 138 -5.94 -14.08 -0.75
CA LEU A 138 -5.01 -15.13 -0.36
C LEU A 138 -3.61 -15.01 -0.98
N LYS A 139 -3.32 -13.91 -1.68
CA LYS A 139 -1.98 -13.60 -2.19
C LYS A 139 -1.16 -12.89 -1.12
N MET A 140 0.15 -13.04 -1.22
CA MET A 140 1.09 -12.38 -0.34
C MET A 140 1.43 -11.00 -0.88
N ILE A 141 1.47 -10.02 0.02
CA ILE A 141 2.07 -8.72 -0.24
C ILE A 141 3.28 -8.53 0.66
N LYS A 142 4.29 -7.83 0.18
CA LYS A 142 5.42 -7.38 0.97
C LYS A 142 5.18 -5.95 1.42
N ILE A 143 5.18 -5.73 2.72
CA ILE A 143 5.01 -4.42 3.35
C ILE A 143 6.37 -3.99 3.88
N THR A 144 6.77 -2.75 3.61
CA THR A 144 8.03 -2.16 4.06
C THR A 144 7.76 -0.88 4.83
N ALA A 145 8.27 -0.82 6.06
CA ALA A 145 8.17 0.35 6.93
C ALA A 145 9.35 1.31 6.74
N SER A 146 9.20 2.55 7.21
CA SER A 146 10.24 3.59 7.15
C SER A 146 11.53 3.25 7.91
N ASN A 147 11.46 2.33 8.88
CA ASN A 147 12.63 1.79 9.59
C ASN A 147 13.41 0.74 8.78
N GLY A 148 13.03 0.49 7.52
CA GLY A 148 13.67 -0.46 6.60
C GLY A 148 13.26 -1.92 6.80
N ARG A 149 12.48 -2.24 7.84
CA ARG A 149 11.97 -3.60 8.07
C ARG A 149 10.87 -3.91 7.07
N SER A 150 10.77 -5.18 6.68
CA SER A 150 9.73 -5.67 5.80
C SER A 150 9.11 -6.96 6.33
N VAL A 151 7.86 -7.20 5.97
CA VAL A 151 7.12 -8.42 6.29
C VAL A 151 6.25 -8.82 5.11
N GLU A 152 6.11 -10.12 4.88
CA GLU A 152 5.09 -10.64 3.99
C GLU A 152 3.82 -10.96 4.78
N ALA A 153 2.67 -10.55 4.24
CA ALA A 153 1.36 -10.78 4.84
C ALA A 153 0.35 -11.19 3.76
N LYS A 154 -0.59 -12.04 4.14
CA LYS A 154 -1.63 -12.56 3.25
C LYS A 154 -2.82 -11.59 3.23
N VAL A 155 -3.30 -11.25 2.04
CA VAL A 155 -4.54 -10.49 1.90
C VAL A 155 -5.72 -11.42 2.20
N VAL A 156 -6.50 -11.09 3.21
CA VAL A 156 -7.67 -11.89 3.62
C VAL A 156 -8.97 -11.12 3.54
N ASP A 157 -8.91 -9.79 3.43
CA ASP A 157 -10.12 -8.99 3.58
C ASP A 157 -10.14 -7.68 2.78
N GLU A 158 -11.31 -7.06 2.75
CA GLU A 158 -11.54 -5.71 2.26
C GLU A 158 -11.61 -4.71 3.42
N CYS A 159 -10.87 -3.61 3.32
CA CYS A 159 -11.11 -2.41 4.13
C CYS A 159 -12.12 -1.53 3.36
N ASP A 160 -13.40 -1.65 3.69
CA ASP A 160 -14.49 -1.06 2.90
C ASP A 160 -14.45 0.48 2.94
N SER A 161 -14.16 1.08 1.80
CA SER A 161 -14.11 2.53 1.59
C SER A 161 -15.39 3.10 0.96
N ARG A 162 -16.40 2.27 0.74
CA ARG A 162 -17.72 2.57 0.19
C ARG A 162 -18.81 2.58 1.25
N ASN A 163 -18.71 1.79 2.31
CA ASN A 163 -19.74 1.68 3.34
C ASN A 163 -19.18 1.97 4.74
N GLY A 164 -20.06 2.07 5.73
CA GLY A 164 -19.74 2.54 7.07
C GLY A 164 -20.81 3.46 7.65
N CYS A 165 -20.60 3.89 8.89
CA CYS A 165 -21.54 4.64 9.71
C CYS A 165 -22.88 3.92 9.98
N ASP A 166 -22.93 2.60 9.82
CA ASP A 166 -24.14 1.78 10.01
C ASP A 166 -23.88 0.68 11.06
N THR A 167 -24.92 -0.09 11.39
CA THR A 167 -24.84 -1.14 12.41
C THR A 167 -23.89 -2.28 12.02
N GLU A 168 -23.82 -2.61 10.73
CA GLU A 168 -22.95 -3.66 10.19
C GLU A 168 -21.48 -3.33 10.43
N HIS A 169 -21.11 -2.06 10.25
CA HIS A 169 -19.76 -1.56 10.49
C HIS A 169 -19.55 -1.03 11.91
N ALA A 170 -20.39 -1.41 12.88
CA ALA A 170 -20.36 -0.93 14.28
C ALA A 170 -20.33 0.62 14.43
N GLY A 171 -20.90 1.34 13.46
CA GLY A 171 -20.90 2.79 13.38
C GLY A 171 -19.53 3.42 13.06
N GLN A 172 -18.53 2.63 12.67
CA GLN A 172 -17.22 3.09 12.23
C GLN A 172 -17.32 3.79 10.86
N PRO A 173 -16.51 4.82 10.60
CA PRO A 173 -16.51 5.50 9.30
C PRO A 173 -15.98 4.60 8.18
N PRO A 174 -16.27 4.93 6.91
CA PRO A 174 -15.67 4.23 5.78
C PRO A 174 -14.14 4.31 5.83
N CYS A 175 -13.51 3.23 5.39
CA CYS A 175 -12.06 3.14 5.23
C CYS A 175 -11.55 4.21 4.25
N LYS A 176 -10.30 4.63 4.41
CA LYS A 176 -9.63 5.47 3.39
C LYS A 176 -9.26 4.60 2.20
N ASN A 177 -8.94 5.23 1.06
CA ASN A 177 -8.65 4.52 -0.18
C ASN A 177 -7.19 4.05 -0.34
N ASN A 178 -6.34 4.26 0.67
CA ASN A 178 -4.92 3.96 0.62
C ASN A 178 -4.42 3.25 1.88
N ILE A 179 -5.24 2.36 2.43
CA ILE A 179 -5.01 1.60 3.65
C ILE A 179 -4.56 0.18 3.33
N VAL A 180 -3.52 -0.24 4.03
CA VAL A 180 -3.24 -1.65 4.35
C VAL A 180 -3.61 -1.81 5.82
N ASP A 181 -4.61 -2.62 6.13
CA ASP A 181 -5.07 -2.78 7.51
C ASP A 181 -4.53 -4.10 8.06
N GLY A 182 -3.54 -4.03 8.96
CA GLY A 182 -2.74 -5.20 9.32
C GLY A 182 -3.01 -5.72 10.72
N SER A 183 -2.85 -7.03 10.90
CA SER A 183 -2.93 -7.68 12.20
C SER A 183 -1.78 -7.29 13.14
N ASP A 184 -1.91 -7.62 14.43
CA ASP A 184 -0.85 -7.46 15.43
C ASP A 184 0.49 -8.04 14.95
N ALA A 185 0.48 -9.25 14.37
CA ALA A 185 1.69 -9.91 13.89
C ALA A 185 2.39 -9.16 12.75
N VAL A 186 1.66 -8.39 11.93
CA VAL A 186 2.24 -7.52 10.89
C VAL A 186 3.00 -6.37 11.55
N TRP A 187 2.37 -5.68 12.50
CA TRP A 187 2.97 -4.57 13.24
C TRP A 187 4.22 -5.01 14.03
N GLU A 188 4.14 -6.15 14.71
CA GLU A 188 5.23 -6.72 15.50
C GLU A 188 6.42 -7.13 14.62
N ALA A 189 6.16 -7.76 13.47
CA ALA A 189 7.21 -8.13 12.52
C ALA A 189 7.94 -6.88 11.96
N LEU A 190 7.20 -5.80 11.71
CA LEU A 190 7.75 -4.52 11.29
C LEU A 190 8.42 -3.74 12.44
N GLY A 191 8.31 -4.21 13.69
CA GLY A 191 8.88 -3.54 14.86
C GLY A 191 8.27 -2.16 15.11
N LEU A 192 6.96 -2.02 14.86
CA LEU A 192 6.23 -0.77 14.99
C LEU A 192 5.47 -0.71 16.31
N ASN A 193 5.31 0.50 16.86
CA ASN A 193 4.45 0.72 18.02
C ASN A 193 2.99 0.85 17.58
N LYS A 194 2.16 -0.10 18.01
CA LYS A 194 0.72 -0.17 17.74
C LYS A 194 -0.06 1.05 18.29
N ASP A 195 0.41 1.66 19.37
CA ASP A 195 -0.25 2.82 20.00
C ASP A 195 -0.24 4.09 19.13
N VAL A 196 0.59 4.14 18.09
CA VAL A 196 0.59 5.25 17.11
C VAL A 196 -0.66 5.20 16.22
N GLY A 197 -1.27 4.02 16.06
CA GLY A 197 -2.50 3.78 15.32
C GLY A 197 -2.35 3.81 13.79
N VAL A 198 -1.52 4.70 13.24
CA VAL A 198 -1.30 4.80 11.79
C VAL A 198 0.13 5.20 11.44
N VAL A 199 0.74 4.51 10.48
CA VAL A 199 2.09 4.84 9.97
C VAL A 199 2.17 4.80 8.45
N ASP A 200 3.14 5.49 7.88
CA ASP A 200 3.47 5.40 6.46
C ASP A 200 4.25 4.10 6.14
N VAL A 201 3.81 3.40 5.09
CA VAL A 201 4.49 2.22 4.56
C VAL A 201 4.48 2.24 3.03
N THR A 202 5.27 1.35 2.43
CA THR A 202 5.10 0.95 1.03
C THR A 202 4.74 -0.53 0.94
N TRP A 203 4.03 -0.94 -0.09
CA TRP A 203 3.75 -2.35 -0.35
C TRP A 203 3.84 -2.72 -1.83
N SER A 204 4.11 -3.98 -2.10
CA SER A 204 4.05 -4.61 -3.43
C SER A 204 3.45 -6.00 -3.32
N MET A 205 3.04 -6.59 -4.44
CA MET A 205 2.87 -8.05 -4.47
C MET A 205 4.23 -8.70 -4.13
N ALA A 206 4.20 -9.81 -3.37
CA ALA A 206 5.38 -10.60 -3.03
C ALA A 206 5.63 -11.71 -4.06
#